data_AF-A0A9D4Q7G4-F1
#
_entry.id   AF-A0A9D4Q7G4-F1
#
_cell.length_a   1.000
_cell.length_b   1.000
_cell.length_c   1.000
_cell.angle_alpha   90.00
_cell.angle_beta   90.00
_cell.angle_gamma   90.00
#
_symmetry.space_group_name_H-M   'P 1'
#
loop_
_entity.id
_entity.type
_entity.pdbx_description
1 polymer ?
#
loop_
_entity_poly.entity_id
_entity_poly.type
_entity_poly.pdbx_seq_one_letter_code
_entity_poly.pdbx_strand_id
1 'polypeptide(L)'
;MLIEEGGQADFHHEPPVQVVFANTTGDLVSCSASGQPGPVIGWTKESGLPVQHIPGLRRARPDGTLEFIPFHTEDCRQEPDIAFE
;
A
#
# COMPACT_ATOMS: atom_id res chain seq x y z
N MET A 1 -2.97 -0.72 -6.72
CA MET A 1 -3.52 0.60 -6.36
C MET A 1 -4.82 0.79 -7.12
N LEU A 2 -5.88 1.24 -6.45
CA LEU A 2 -7.12 1.62 -7.11
C LEU A 2 -7.52 3.05 -6.70
N ILE A 3 -7.98 3.81 -7.69
CA ILE A 3 -8.70 5.07 -7.49
C ILE A 3 -10.16 4.78 -7.83
N GLU A 4 -11.02 4.81 -6.81
CA GLU A 4 -12.45 4.63 -7.01
C GLU A 4 -13.08 5.98 -7.39
N GLU A 5 -13.79 5.97 -8.53
CA GLU A 5 -14.74 6.96 -9.09
C GLU A 5 -14.22 8.17 -9.91
N GLY A 6 -14.24 7.99 -11.23
CA GLY A 6 -14.95 8.86 -12.21
C GLY A 6 -14.43 10.27 -12.51
N GLY A 7 -13.51 10.81 -11.73
CA GLY A 7 -12.88 12.12 -11.95
C GLY A 7 -11.43 12.02 -12.42
N GLN A 8 -10.93 13.06 -13.09
CA GLN A 8 -9.51 13.16 -13.43
C GLN A 8 -8.67 13.23 -12.14
N ALA A 9 -7.84 12.21 -11.92
CA ALA A 9 -6.91 12.17 -10.80
C ALA A 9 -5.52 12.65 -11.25
N ASP A 10 -4.96 13.59 -10.49
CA ASP A 10 -3.60 14.11 -10.63
C ASP A 10 -2.75 13.56 -9.49
N PHE A 11 -1.77 12.73 -9.82
CA PHE A 11 -0.91 12.07 -8.84
C PHE A 11 0.21 13.03 -8.41
N HIS A 12 0.33 13.23 -7.10
CA HIS A 12 1.42 14.01 -6.52
C HIS A 12 2.56 13.11 -6.10
N HIS A 13 2.24 12.03 -5.38
CA HIS A 13 3.19 10.98 -5.02
C HIS A 13 2.66 9.63 -5.46
N GLU A 14 3.42 8.99 -6.35
CA GLU A 14 3.19 7.62 -6.77
C GLU A 14 4.08 6.67 -5.95
N PRO A 15 3.56 5.49 -5.58
CA PRO A 15 4.38 4.50 -4.92
C PRO A 15 5.43 3.92 -5.89
N PRO A 16 6.62 3.57 -5.40
CA PRO A 16 7.62 2.91 -6.20
C PRO A 16 7.14 1.54 -6.67
N VAL A 17 7.58 1.15 -7.87
CA VAL A 17 7.35 -0.18 -8.46
C VAL A 17 7.94 -1.32 -7.64
N GLN A 18 8.89 -1.07 -6.74
CA GLN A 18 9.36 -2.11 -5.84
C GLN A 18 9.77 -1.50 -4.51
N VAL A 19 9.38 -2.19 -3.43
CA VAL A 19 9.68 -1.81 -2.06
C VAL A 19 10.46 -2.95 -1.43
N VAL A 20 11.69 -2.69 -1.01
CA VAL A 20 12.56 -3.66 -0.33
C VAL A 20 12.93 -3.08 1.02
N PHE A 21 12.54 -3.77 2.08
CA PHE A 21 12.72 -3.31 3.44
C PHE A 21 13.22 -4.42 4.36
N ALA A 22 13.90 -4.03 5.43
CA ALA A 22 14.31 -4.95 6.48
C ALA A 22 13.15 -5.19 7.45
N ASN A 23 12.96 -6.45 7.88
CA ASN A 23 11.93 -6.80 8.87
C ASN A 23 12.07 -6.02 10.19
N THR A 24 13.27 -5.61 10.56
CA THR A 24 13.54 -4.82 11.78
C THR A 24 13.23 -3.33 11.65
N THR A 25 13.14 -2.80 10.43
CA THR A 25 12.90 -1.35 10.19
C THR A 25 11.49 -1.08 9.66
N GLY A 26 10.90 -2.01 8.89
CA GLY A 26 9.64 -1.77 8.21
C GLY A 26 9.78 -0.77 7.06
N ASP A 27 8.66 -0.26 6.56
CA ASP A 27 8.63 0.76 5.50
C ASP A 27 7.30 1.52 5.46
N LEU A 28 7.31 2.70 4.83
CA LEU A 28 6.14 3.54 4.58
C LEU A 28 6.03 3.85 3.09
N VAL A 29 5.01 3.28 2.45
CA VAL A 29 4.75 3.49 1.03
C VAL A 29 3.59 4.45 0.88
N SER A 30 3.88 5.72 0.59
CA SER A 30 2.86 6.77 0.45
C SER A 30 2.33 6.86 -0.97
N CYS A 31 1.03 7.06 -1.13
CA CYS A 31 0.40 7.47 -2.37
C CYS A 31 -0.49 8.69 -2.11
N SER A 32 -0.40 9.72 -2.94
CA SER A 32 -1.27 10.88 -2.87
C SER A 32 -1.70 11.34 -4.27
N ALA A 33 -2.99 11.59 -4.40
CA ALA A 33 -3.61 12.08 -5.62
C ALA A 33 -4.66 13.13 -5.26
N SER A 34 -4.88 14.06 -6.18
CA SER A 34 -5.94 15.06 -6.10
C SER A 34 -6.88 14.94 -7.30
N GLY A 35 -8.12 15.40 -7.18
CA GLY A 35 -9.10 15.29 -8.25
C GLY A 35 -10.44 15.91 -7.85
N GLN A 36 -11.36 15.98 -8.80
CA GLN A 36 -12.75 16.41 -8.56
C GLN A 36 -13.72 15.41 -9.21
N PRO A 37 -14.50 14.64 -8.41
CA PRO A 37 -14.44 14.54 -6.94
C PRO A 37 -13.09 14.02 -6.42
N GLY A 38 -12.78 14.30 -5.13
CA GLY A 38 -11.50 13.90 -4.53
C GLY A 38 -11.31 12.38 -4.57
N PRO A 39 -10.15 11.88 -5.04
CA PRO A 39 -9.94 10.44 -5.22
C PRO A 39 -9.85 9.72 -3.88
N VAL A 40 -10.40 8.51 -3.82
CA VAL A 40 -10.18 7.57 -2.70
C VAL A 40 -9.01 6.68 -3.06
N ILE A 41 -7.97 6.69 -2.23
CA ILE A 41 -6.75 5.90 -2.45
C ILE A 41 -6.86 4.56 -1.74
N GLY A 42 -6.82 3.47 -2.51
CA GLY A 42 -6.87 2.10 -2.02
C GLY A 42 -5.67 1.26 -2.47
N TRP A 43 -5.27 0.31 -1.61
CA TRP A 43 -4.20 -0.65 -1.88
C TRP A 43 -4.78 -2.00 -2.28
N THR A 44 -4.27 -2.57 -3.37
CA THR A 44 -4.63 -3.90 -3.86
C THR A 44 -3.39 -4.76 -4.05
N LYS A 45 -3.56 -6.07 -3.86
CA LYS A 45 -2.61 -7.10 -4.31
C LYS A 45 -2.64 -7.16 -5.84
N GLU A 46 -1.65 -7.84 -6.42
CA GLU A 46 -1.56 -8.09 -7.87
C GLU A 46 -2.82 -8.76 -8.43
N SER A 47 -3.45 -9.63 -7.63
CA SER A 47 -4.74 -10.27 -7.97
C SER A 47 -5.92 -9.31 -8.09
N GLY A 48 -5.73 -8.01 -7.88
CA GLY A 48 -6.78 -6.99 -7.83
C GLY A 48 -7.57 -6.98 -6.52
N LEU A 49 -7.31 -7.94 -5.62
CA LEU A 49 -7.95 -8.00 -4.32
C LEU A 49 -7.44 -6.90 -3.39
N PRO A 50 -8.28 -6.30 -2.53
CA PRO A 50 -7.82 -5.35 -1.52
C PRO A 50 -6.73 -5.94 -0.63
N VAL A 51 -5.71 -5.13 -0.33
CA VAL A 51 -4.69 -5.48 0.64
C VAL A 51 -5.36 -5.68 1.99
N GLN A 52 -5.26 -6.89 2.52
CA GLN A 52 -5.81 -7.22 3.83
C GLN A 52 -4.97 -6.57 4.93
N HIS A 53 -5.67 -6.06 5.95
CA HIS A 53 -5.07 -5.62 7.20
C HIS A 53 -4.54 -6.83 7.97
N ILE A 54 -3.24 -6.82 8.27
CA ILE A 54 -2.59 -7.84 9.10
C ILE A 54 -2.12 -7.14 10.37
N PRO A 55 -2.80 -7.34 11.52
CA PRO A 55 -2.41 -6.72 12.78
C PRO A 55 -0.93 -6.98 13.08
N GLY A 56 -0.18 -5.92 13.35
CA GLY A 56 1.24 -6.00 13.70
C GLY A 56 2.22 -6.18 12.53
N LEU A 57 1.74 -6.30 11.29
CA LEU A 57 2.62 -6.47 10.12
C LEU A 57 2.35 -5.44 9.02
N ARG A 58 1.08 -5.20 8.69
CA ARG A 58 0.72 -4.32 7.57
C ARG A 58 -0.57 -3.57 7.80
N ARG A 59 -0.53 -2.24 7.59
CA ARG A 59 -1.64 -1.34 7.80
C ARG A 59 -1.81 -0.38 6.63
N ALA A 60 -2.97 -0.39 5.98
CA ALA A 60 -3.36 0.68 5.08
C ALA A 60 -3.92 1.85 5.89
N ARG A 61 -3.34 3.05 5.72
CA ARG A 61 -3.72 4.27 6.43
C ARG A 61 -4.71 5.08 5.57
N PRO A 62 -5.64 5.83 6.19
CA PRO A 62 -6.59 6.69 5.47
C PRO A 62 -5.93 7.83 4.68
N ASP A 63 -4.67 8.16 4.99
CA ASP A 63 -3.87 9.17 4.27
C ASP A 63 -3.28 8.65 2.95
N GLY A 64 -3.61 7.40 2.56
CA GLY A 64 -3.09 6.76 1.35
C GLY A 64 -1.77 6.03 1.56
N THR A 65 -1.21 5.99 2.78
CA THR A 65 0.06 5.29 3.07
C THR A 65 -0.16 3.81 3.40
N LEU A 66 0.59 2.91 2.78
CA LEU A 66 0.74 1.53 3.20
C LEU A 66 1.95 1.39 4.13
N GLU A 67 1.68 1.12 5.40
CA GLU A 67 2.69 0.93 6.43
C GLU A 67 3.02 -0.55 6.61
N PHE A 68 4.31 -0.87 6.51
CA PHE A 68 4.90 -2.15 6.91
C PHE A 68 5.56 -1.98 8.27
N ILE A 69 5.00 -2.65 9.28
CA ILE A 69 5.41 -2.52 10.67
C ILE A 69 6.61 -3.45 10.91
N PRO A 70 7.66 -3.02 11.65
CA PRO A 70 8.73 -3.92 12.06
C PRO A 70 8.20 -5.17 12.75
N PHE A 71 8.75 -6.33 12.39
CA PHE A 71 8.28 -7.63 12.88
C PHE A 71 9.45 -8.59 13.10
N HIS A 72 9.24 -9.59 13.96
CA HIS A 72 10.23 -10.64 14.19
C HIS A 72 10.21 -11.64 13.03
N THR A 73 11.35 -12.26 12.73
CA THR A 73 11.44 -13.24 11.61
C THR A 73 10.47 -14.42 11.79
N GLU A 74 10.11 -14.75 13.02
CA GLU A 74 9.12 -15.79 13.35
C GLU A 74 7.69 -15.43 12.90
N ASP A 75 7.38 -14.13 12.80
CA ASP A 75 6.11 -13.61 12.30
C ASP A 75 6.09 -13.48 10.76
N CYS A 76 7.22 -13.78 10.11
CA CYS A 76 7.34 -13.76 8.66
C CYS A 76 6.58 -14.92 8.02
N ARG A 77 5.28 -14.73 7.74
CA ARG A 77 4.60 -15.54 6.73
C ARG A 77 4.96 -14.98 5.35
N GLN A 78 5.63 -15.78 4.53
CA GLN A 78 5.69 -15.51 3.09
C GLN A 78 4.27 -15.52 2.53
N GLU A 79 3.69 -14.32 2.35
CA GLU A 79 2.53 -14.13 1.49
C GLU A 79 3.07 -14.19 0.04
N PRO A 80 2.69 -15.18 -0.80
CA PRO A 80 3.34 -15.38 -2.10
C PRO A 80 3.12 -14.28 -3.15
N ASP A 81 2.22 -13.30 -2.95
CA ASP A 81 1.75 -12.44 -4.04
C ASP A 81 1.68 -10.95 -3.66
N ILE A 82 2.83 -10.35 -3.32
CA ILE A 82 2.97 -8.88 -3.37
C ILE A 82 4.19 -8.54 -4.22
N ALA A 83 3.98 -8.60 -5.54
CA ALA A 83 4.76 -7.81 -6.47
C ALA A 83 4.03 -6.47 -6.66
N PHE A 84 4.82 -5.40 -6.65
CA PHE A 84 4.41 -4.14 -7.23
C PHE A 84 5.00 -4.19 -8.65
N GLU A 85 4.16 -4.05 -9.66
CA GLU A 85 4.53 -3.72 -11.05
C GLU A 85 3.77 -2.44 -11.42
#